data_AF-A0A229P1P5-F1
#
_entry.id   AF-A0A229P1P5-F1
#
_cell.length_a   1.000
_cell.length_b   1.000
_cell.length_c   1.000
_cell.angle_alpha   90.00
_cell.angle_beta   90.00
_cell.angle_gamma   90.00
#
_symmetry.space_group_name_H-M   'P 1'
#
loop_
_entity.id
_entity.type
_entity.pdbx_description
1 polymer ?
#
loop_
_entity_poly.entity_id
_entity_poly.type
_entity_poly.pdbx_seq_one_letter_code
_entity_poly.pdbx_strand_id
1 'polypeptide(L)'
;MAAVITPIIGKPIIQADVMTSYVQKVNPAFNPEIARQFWIISSRYGLRGDIALCQSIHETNWFRFGGSVKPQQNNFAGIGATGGSNPGSSFVSVEVGVKAQIQHLYAYASKASLPAGEVVVDPRFSLVQRGIAPAWEDLAGRWAVPGYDRSKYVSLQTALAAGETYGQKIIRLYEAMAAAAPPNPGSNQPVLPIVVLDAGHGGTDPGAKGSGIVEKDSVLDLTLRTASVLRSRYAVDVRLTRSADVFVPLSDRATMANGWGAAYFVALHHNAAGGEGFESYVYPGTRSGPAGKNQDTVHASIMKALGPLGVKDRGKKEANFAVLRETNMPSVLLENLFVDNAIDAALLNNSDVRQKLAIAIAEGVATAMALTPDYPAGTPDYKIQAIEWLYTQGLLSDPIWRKQPDTPLPLWAEALIIQRLYTMLKS
;
A
#
# COMPACT_ATOMS: atom_id res chain seq x y z
N MET A 1 -24.46 28.46 -20.18
CA MET A 1 -24.28 27.62 -18.98
C MET A 1 -22.80 27.61 -18.65
N ALA A 2 -22.40 27.85 -17.40
CA ALA A 2 -21.00 27.66 -17.01
C ALA A 2 -20.63 26.19 -17.29
N ALA A 3 -19.50 25.95 -17.95
CA ALA A 3 -19.03 24.59 -18.18
C ALA A 3 -18.84 23.91 -16.81
N VAL A 4 -19.45 22.74 -16.63
CA VAL A 4 -19.18 21.92 -15.45
C VAL A 4 -17.71 21.55 -15.51
N ILE A 5 -16.94 22.03 -14.55
CA ILE A 5 -15.52 21.70 -14.40
C ILE A 5 -15.40 20.52 -13.45
N THR A 6 -14.56 19.54 -13.79
CA THR A 6 -14.32 18.36 -12.97
C THR A 6 -13.01 18.54 -12.20
N PRO A 7 -13.04 18.79 -10.88
CA PRO A 7 -11.81 19.03 -10.13
C PRO A 7 -10.89 17.82 -10.11
N ILE A 8 -9.58 18.05 -10.20
CA ILE A 8 -8.57 17.00 -9.99
C ILE A 8 -8.47 16.69 -8.48
N ILE A 9 -8.56 17.71 -7.63
CA ILE A 9 -8.60 17.59 -6.16
C ILE A 9 -9.96 17.04 -5.70
N GLY A 10 -9.92 16.10 -4.76
CA GLY A 10 -11.08 15.43 -4.16
C GLY A 10 -10.77 13.96 -3.88
N LYS A 11 -11.34 13.34 -2.86
CA LYS A 11 -11.08 11.91 -2.58
C LYS A 11 -11.65 11.01 -3.71
N PRO A 12 -11.03 9.86 -4.02
CA PRO A 12 -11.59 8.92 -4.98
C PRO A 12 -12.97 8.45 -4.51
N ILE A 13 -13.91 8.31 -5.45
CA ILE A 13 -15.29 7.87 -5.18
C ILE A 13 -15.44 6.39 -5.50
N ILE A 14 -14.89 5.94 -6.62
CA ILE A 14 -14.98 4.54 -7.07
C ILE A 14 -13.91 3.71 -6.36
N GLN A 15 -14.34 2.61 -5.74
CA GLN A 15 -13.48 1.69 -4.99
C GLN A 15 -12.55 0.87 -5.91
N ALA A 16 -11.45 0.38 -5.35
CA ALA A 16 -10.39 -0.31 -6.10
C ALA A 16 -10.85 -1.61 -6.77
N ASP A 17 -11.75 -2.34 -6.14
CA ASP A 17 -12.38 -3.54 -6.68
C ASP A 17 -13.23 -3.21 -7.92
N VAL A 18 -14.07 -2.18 -7.86
CA VAL A 18 -14.89 -1.72 -8.98
C VAL A 18 -14.01 -1.24 -10.13
N MET A 19 -12.98 -0.45 -9.83
CA MET A 19 -11.97 -0.02 -10.80
C MET A 19 -11.30 -1.22 -11.48
N THR A 20 -10.89 -2.23 -10.71
CA THR A 20 -10.26 -3.45 -11.22
C THR A 20 -11.20 -4.20 -12.16
N SER A 21 -12.42 -4.48 -11.71
CA SER A 21 -13.42 -5.18 -12.51
C SER A 21 -13.76 -4.45 -13.79
N TYR A 22 -13.81 -3.11 -13.76
CA TYR A 22 -14.07 -2.32 -14.96
C TYR A 22 -12.95 -2.45 -15.99
N VAL A 23 -11.68 -2.33 -15.58
CA VAL A 23 -10.55 -2.47 -16.50
C VAL A 23 -10.44 -3.91 -17.03
N GLN A 24 -10.68 -4.91 -16.18
CA GLN A 24 -10.57 -6.33 -16.55
C GLN A 24 -11.59 -6.79 -17.59
N LYS A 25 -12.69 -6.05 -17.79
CA LYS A 25 -13.62 -6.29 -18.92
C LYS A 25 -12.93 -6.15 -20.29
N VAL A 26 -11.89 -5.31 -20.38
CA VAL A 26 -11.15 -5.06 -21.63
C VAL A 26 -9.74 -5.65 -21.58
N ASN A 27 -9.11 -5.65 -20.41
CA ASN A 27 -7.79 -6.25 -20.19
C ASN A 27 -7.84 -7.23 -19.02
N PRO A 28 -8.18 -8.52 -19.25
CA PRO A 28 -8.25 -9.53 -18.20
C PRO A 28 -6.93 -9.73 -17.42
N ALA A 29 -5.79 -9.35 -18.00
CA ALA A 29 -4.47 -9.43 -17.36
C ALA A 29 -4.12 -8.19 -16.51
N PHE A 30 -5.05 -7.25 -16.34
CA PHE A 30 -4.82 -6.05 -15.53
C PHE A 30 -4.50 -6.42 -14.08
N ASN A 31 -3.39 -5.87 -13.57
CA ASN A 31 -2.92 -6.06 -12.20
C ASN A 31 -3.78 -5.25 -11.20
N PRO A 32 -4.56 -5.89 -10.32
CA PRO A 32 -5.42 -5.20 -9.35
C PRO A 32 -4.68 -4.28 -8.37
N GLU A 33 -3.38 -4.53 -8.13
CA GLU A 33 -2.54 -3.65 -7.30
C GLU A 33 -2.48 -2.22 -7.84
N ILE A 34 -2.58 -2.03 -9.15
CA ILE A 34 -2.58 -0.70 -9.76
C ILE A 34 -3.81 0.10 -9.28
N ALA A 35 -5.01 -0.47 -9.39
CA ALA A 35 -6.24 0.19 -8.94
C ALA A 35 -6.24 0.43 -7.42
N ARG A 36 -5.73 -0.55 -6.64
CA ARG A 36 -5.55 -0.42 -5.18
C ARG A 36 -4.66 0.77 -4.83
N GLN A 37 -3.52 0.90 -5.49
CA GLN A 37 -2.58 2.00 -5.25
C GLN A 37 -3.15 3.34 -5.70
N PHE A 38 -3.90 3.40 -6.81
CA PHE A 38 -4.62 4.61 -7.21
C PHE A 38 -5.59 5.06 -6.11
N TRP A 39 -6.32 4.13 -5.49
CA TRP A 39 -7.22 4.46 -4.39
C TRP A 39 -6.46 4.95 -3.14
N ILE A 40 -5.45 4.20 -2.68
CA ILE A 40 -4.74 4.48 -1.42
C ILE A 40 -3.95 5.79 -1.50
N ILE A 41 -3.12 5.92 -2.54
CA ILE A 41 -2.21 7.05 -2.66
C ILE A 41 -3.00 8.33 -2.93
N SER A 42 -3.98 8.30 -3.84
CA SER A 42 -4.77 9.50 -4.13
C SER A 42 -5.60 9.95 -2.93
N SER A 43 -6.11 9.03 -2.10
CA SER A 43 -6.80 9.36 -0.85
C SER A 43 -5.92 10.15 0.12
N ARG A 44 -4.62 9.82 0.19
CA ARG A 44 -3.63 10.54 1.01
C ARG A 44 -3.36 11.95 0.47
N TYR A 45 -3.34 12.10 -0.85
CA TYR A 45 -3.12 13.39 -1.50
C TYR A 45 -4.39 14.25 -1.63
N GLY A 46 -5.56 13.68 -1.34
CA GLY A 46 -6.85 14.32 -1.62
C GLY A 46 -7.07 14.52 -3.12
N LEU A 47 -6.75 13.52 -3.95
CA LEU A 47 -6.86 13.55 -5.41
C LEU A 47 -7.83 12.48 -5.93
N ARG A 48 -8.48 12.76 -7.06
CA ARG A 48 -9.45 11.85 -7.71
C ARG A 48 -8.73 10.70 -8.40
N GLY A 49 -8.23 9.75 -7.61
CA GLY A 49 -7.47 8.60 -8.12
C GLY A 49 -8.27 7.66 -9.02
N ASP A 50 -9.59 7.64 -8.84
CA ASP A 50 -10.53 6.97 -9.74
C ASP A 50 -10.52 7.56 -11.15
N ILE A 51 -10.46 8.88 -11.27
CA ILE A 51 -10.30 9.55 -12.58
C ILE A 51 -8.86 9.44 -13.09
N ALA A 52 -7.86 9.45 -12.20
CA ALA A 52 -6.46 9.24 -12.57
C ALA A 52 -6.20 7.83 -13.15
N LEU A 53 -6.88 6.80 -12.65
CA LEU A 53 -6.87 5.49 -13.31
C LEU A 53 -7.44 5.57 -14.73
N CYS A 54 -8.53 6.31 -14.94
CA CYS A 54 -9.10 6.51 -16.29
C CYS A 54 -8.13 7.24 -17.24
N GLN A 55 -7.34 8.17 -16.72
CA GLN A 55 -6.23 8.75 -17.46
C GLN A 55 -5.24 7.65 -17.87
N SER A 56 -4.84 6.77 -16.96
CA SER A 56 -3.95 5.65 -17.29
C SER A 56 -4.55 4.66 -18.29
N ILE A 57 -5.85 4.39 -18.21
CA ILE A 57 -6.57 3.60 -19.23
C ILE A 57 -6.39 4.23 -20.61
N HIS A 58 -6.53 5.55 -20.71
CA HIS A 58 -6.32 6.27 -21.97
C HIS A 58 -4.87 6.20 -22.44
N GLU A 59 -3.91 6.53 -21.58
CA GLU A 59 -2.48 6.60 -21.91
C GLU A 59 -1.87 5.26 -22.32
N THR A 60 -2.28 4.19 -21.64
CA THR A 60 -1.69 2.86 -21.80
C THR A 60 -2.51 1.95 -22.70
N ASN A 61 -3.59 2.46 -23.28
CA ASN A 61 -4.59 1.68 -24.02
C ASN A 61 -5.10 0.48 -23.18
N TRP A 62 -5.74 0.77 -22.06
CA TRP A 62 -6.26 -0.20 -21.09
C TRP A 62 -5.18 -1.07 -20.44
N PHE A 63 -4.02 -0.48 -20.11
CA PHE A 63 -2.87 -1.18 -19.54
C PHE A 63 -2.34 -2.32 -20.41
N ARG A 64 -2.57 -2.24 -21.73
CA ARG A 64 -2.02 -3.18 -22.71
C ARG A 64 -0.68 -2.72 -23.27
N PHE A 65 -0.37 -1.42 -23.12
CA PHE A 65 0.88 -0.79 -23.51
C PHE A 65 1.25 -1.05 -24.98
N GLY A 66 0.68 -0.24 -25.88
CA GLY A 66 0.97 -0.32 -27.33
C GLY A 66 2.06 0.64 -27.83
N GLY A 67 2.61 1.47 -26.94
CA GLY A 67 3.52 2.57 -27.30
C GLY A 67 4.99 2.33 -26.95
N SER A 68 5.73 3.44 -26.79
CA SER A 68 7.13 3.42 -26.37
C SER A 68 7.29 2.98 -24.91
N VAL A 69 6.32 3.32 -24.05
CA VAL A 69 6.27 2.90 -22.65
C VAL A 69 5.89 1.42 -22.55
N LYS A 70 6.61 0.67 -21.70
CA LYS A 70 6.44 -0.78 -21.47
C LYS A 70 5.83 -1.07 -20.09
N PRO A 71 5.09 -2.20 -19.94
CA PRO A 71 4.45 -2.56 -18.67
C PRO A 71 5.43 -2.59 -17.47
N GLN A 72 6.66 -3.07 -17.69
CA GLN A 72 7.68 -3.22 -16.65
C GLN A 72 8.18 -1.89 -16.08
N GLN A 73 7.89 -0.76 -16.76
CA GLN A 73 8.30 0.56 -16.30
C GLN A 73 7.42 1.10 -15.18
N ASN A 74 6.25 0.50 -14.90
CA ASN A 74 5.25 1.04 -13.97
C ASN A 74 4.88 2.51 -14.25
N ASN A 75 5.03 2.96 -15.50
CA ASN A 75 4.77 4.33 -15.92
C ASN A 75 3.37 4.42 -16.55
N PHE A 76 2.36 4.61 -15.71
CA PHE A 76 0.95 4.54 -16.10
C PHE A 76 0.42 5.83 -16.74
N ALA A 77 1.25 6.88 -16.82
CA ALA A 77 0.86 8.21 -17.30
C ALA A 77 1.76 8.73 -18.44
N GLY A 78 2.69 7.90 -18.93
CA GLY A 78 3.65 8.32 -19.95
C GLY A 78 4.62 9.41 -19.49
N ILE A 79 4.92 9.49 -18.19
CA ILE A 79 5.81 10.51 -17.61
C ILE A 79 7.15 10.49 -18.35
N GLY A 80 7.48 11.61 -18.99
CA GLY A 80 8.74 11.80 -19.73
C GLY A 80 8.82 11.08 -21.09
N ALA A 81 7.79 10.35 -21.51
CA ALA A 81 7.77 9.72 -22.83
C ALA A 81 7.47 10.76 -23.92
N THR A 82 8.27 10.75 -24.99
CA THR A 82 8.10 11.67 -26.13
C THR A 82 7.78 10.95 -27.45
N GLY A 83 7.56 9.64 -27.39
CA GLY A 83 7.43 8.77 -28.56
C GLY A 83 8.78 8.39 -29.19
N GLY A 84 8.74 7.50 -30.19
CA GLY A 84 9.95 7.02 -30.86
C GLY A 84 10.88 6.22 -29.93
N SER A 85 12.15 6.61 -29.87
CA SER A 85 13.21 5.93 -29.09
C SER A 85 13.26 6.33 -27.61
N ASN A 86 12.42 7.26 -27.15
CA ASN A 86 12.38 7.66 -25.73
C ASN A 86 11.20 6.98 -25.00
N PRO A 87 11.45 5.94 -24.19
CA PRO A 87 10.41 5.21 -23.47
C PRO A 87 9.91 5.93 -22.21
N GLY A 88 10.44 7.12 -21.89
CA GLY A 88 10.10 7.86 -20.68
C GLY A 88 10.67 7.24 -19.40
N SER A 89 10.14 7.68 -18.25
CA SER A 89 10.61 7.26 -16.93
C SER A 89 10.19 5.82 -16.58
N SER A 90 10.93 5.21 -15.65
CA SER A 90 10.65 3.89 -15.09
C SER A 90 10.64 3.96 -13.58
N PHE A 91 9.72 3.24 -12.95
CA PHE A 91 9.50 3.24 -11.51
C PHE A 91 9.63 1.82 -10.95
N VAL A 92 10.29 1.71 -9.80
CA VAL A 92 10.70 0.44 -9.20
C VAL A 92 9.54 -0.44 -8.74
N SER A 93 8.34 0.13 -8.56
CA SER A 93 7.14 -0.59 -8.15
C SER A 93 5.87 0.09 -8.65
N VAL A 94 4.75 -0.65 -8.61
CA VAL A 94 3.42 -0.12 -8.89
C VAL A 94 3.11 1.07 -7.97
N GLU A 95 3.41 0.97 -6.67
CA GLU A 95 3.22 2.06 -5.71
C GLU A 95 3.95 3.34 -6.16
N VAL A 96 5.24 3.23 -6.52
CA VAL A 96 6.04 4.40 -6.91
C VAL A 96 5.55 4.97 -8.24
N GLY A 97 5.17 4.12 -9.20
CA GLY A 97 4.63 4.54 -10.49
C GLY A 97 3.31 5.31 -10.37
N VAL A 98 2.37 4.79 -9.58
CA VAL A 98 1.11 5.48 -9.27
C VAL A 98 1.40 6.77 -8.51
N LYS A 99 2.29 6.76 -7.51
CA LYS A 99 2.67 7.94 -6.74
C LYS A 99 3.24 9.05 -7.63
N ALA A 100 4.08 8.71 -8.61
CA ALA A 100 4.61 9.68 -9.56
C ALA A 100 3.50 10.33 -10.40
N GLN A 101 2.51 9.56 -10.88
CA GLN A 101 1.36 10.13 -11.60
C GLN A 101 0.50 11.02 -10.69
N ILE A 102 0.20 10.57 -9.47
CA ILE A 102 -0.56 11.35 -8.49
C ILE A 102 0.16 12.65 -8.14
N GLN A 103 1.49 12.62 -7.97
CA GLN A 103 2.29 13.83 -7.76
C GLN A 103 2.27 14.75 -8.98
N HIS A 104 2.35 14.22 -10.21
CA HIS A 104 2.29 15.03 -11.41
C HIS A 104 0.94 15.76 -11.51
N LEU A 105 -0.17 15.06 -11.28
CA LEU A 105 -1.51 15.65 -11.19
C LEU A 105 -1.62 16.65 -10.04
N TYR A 106 -1.02 16.36 -8.88
CA TYR A 106 -0.98 17.28 -7.74
C TYR A 106 -0.26 18.60 -8.08
N ALA A 107 0.85 18.52 -8.84
CA ALA A 107 1.57 19.69 -9.30
C ALA A 107 0.70 20.56 -10.22
N TYR A 108 -0.02 19.94 -11.16
CA TYR A 108 -0.96 20.67 -12.03
C TYR A 108 -2.10 21.32 -11.24
N ALA A 109 -2.67 20.61 -10.27
CA ALA A 109 -3.90 21.02 -9.61
C ALA A 109 -3.72 21.95 -8.40
N SER A 110 -2.57 21.90 -7.73
CA SER A 110 -2.37 22.54 -6.43
C SER A 110 -1.03 23.24 -6.28
N LYS A 111 -1.00 24.31 -5.47
CA LYS A 111 0.22 24.97 -4.98
C LYS A 111 0.61 24.55 -3.55
N ALA A 112 -0.24 23.79 -2.85
CA ALA A 112 0.01 23.38 -1.47
C ALA A 112 1.24 22.47 -1.35
N SER A 113 1.88 22.40 -0.19
CA SER A 113 2.94 21.41 0.03
C SER A 113 2.40 19.99 -0.12
N LEU A 114 3.27 19.03 -0.48
CA LEU A 114 2.89 17.62 -0.45
C LEU A 114 2.37 17.22 0.94
N PRO A 115 1.51 16.18 1.04
CA PRO A 115 1.11 15.63 2.33
C PRO A 115 2.33 15.30 3.21
N ALA A 116 2.19 15.44 4.53
CA ALA A 116 3.28 15.18 5.47
C ALA A 116 3.88 13.78 5.27
N GLY A 117 5.22 13.69 5.25
CA GLY A 117 5.96 12.44 5.05
C GLY A 117 6.12 12.00 3.58
N GLU A 118 5.51 12.69 2.62
CA GLU A 118 5.68 12.36 1.20
C GLU A 118 6.97 12.95 0.62
N VAL A 119 7.71 12.13 -0.11
CA VAL A 119 8.89 12.54 -0.89
C VAL A 119 8.53 12.60 -2.37
N VAL A 120 9.10 13.56 -3.11
CA VAL A 120 8.91 13.67 -4.55
C VAL A 120 9.55 12.47 -5.24
N VAL A 121 8.75 11.71 -5.99
CA VAL A 121 9.17 10.61 -6.86
C VAL A 121 8.90 10.90 -8.34
N ASP A 122 8.04 11.88 -8.64
CA ASP A 122 7.85 12.38 -10.01
C ASP A 122 9.08 13.19 -10.46
N PRO A 123 9.86 12.70 -11.45
CA PRO A 123 11.06 13.41 -11.91
C PRO A 123 10.74 14.72 -12.63
N ARG A 124 9.47 14.99 -12.93
CA ARG A 124 9.00 16.19 -13.62
C ARG A 124 8.22 17.13 -12.71
N PHE A 125 8.12 16.85 -11.41
CA PHE A 125 7.30 17.61 -10.47
C PHE A 125 7.66 19.11 -10.46
N SER A 126 8.95 19.42 -10.49
CA SER A 126 9.48 20.79 -10.51
C SER A 126 9.36 21.50 -11.86
N LEU A 127 9.08 20.75 -12.94
CA LEU A 127 8.91 21.31 -14.28
C LEU A 127 7.49 21.83 -14.54
N VAL A 128 6.53 21.45 -13.68
CA VAL A 128 5.14 21.90 -13.79
C VAL A 128 5.00 23.25 -13.09
N GLN A 129 4.45 24.25 -13.80
CA GLN A 129 3.98 25.47 -13.13
C GLN A 129 2.81 25.10 -12.22
N ARG A 130 3.05 25.14 -10.90
CA ARG A 130 2.12 24.58 -9.94
C ARG A 130 0.76 25.30 -9.88
N GLY A 131 -0.32 24.52 -9.87
CA GLY A 131 -1.70 25.01 -9.81
C GLY A 131 -2.23 25.60 -11.12
N ILE A 132 -1.58 25.33 -12.26
CA ILE A 132 -1.99 25.86 -13.57
C ILE A 132 -3.22 25.17 -14.18
N ALA A 133 -3.59 23.97 -13.69
CA ALA A 133 -4.69 23.17 -14.21
C ALA A 133 -5.45 22.49 -13.06
N PRO A 134 -6.36 23.20 -12.38
CA PRO A 134 -7.14 22.66 -11.25
C PRO A 134 -8.19 21.61 -11.65
N ALA A 135 -8.66 21.60 -12.90
CA ALA A 135 -9.67 20.67 -13.41
C ALA A 135 -9.13 19.73 -14.50
N TRP A 136 -9.78 18.59 -14.70
CA TRP A 136 -9.37 17.60 -15.71
C TRP A 136 -9.44 18.17 -17.14
N GLU A 137 -10.40 19.05 -17.40
CA GLU A 137 -10.56 19.77 -18.65
C GLU A 137 -9.37 20.69 -18.95
N ASP A 138 -8.71 21.23 -17.92
CA ASP A 138 -7.54 22.10 -18.06
C ASP A 138 -6.29 21.36 -18.53
N LEU A 139 -6.27 20.03 -18.47
CA LEU A 139 -5.12 19.24 -18.90
C LEU A 139 -4.93 19.24 -20.43
N ALA A 140 -5.98 19.56 -21.18
CA ALA A 140 -5.88 19.71 -22.63
C ALA A 140 -5.01 20.92 -23.01
N GLY A 141 -4.00 20.68 -23.85
CA GLY A 141 -3.00 21.70 -24.22
C GLY A 141 -1.90 21.91 -23.18
N ARG A 142 -1.92 21.17 -22.06
CA ARG A 142 -0.92 21.25 -20.99
C ARG A 142 -0.26 19.90 -20.72
N TRP A 143 -1.04 18.92 -20.28
CA TRP A 143 -0.60 17.54 -20.13
C TRP A 143 -0.44 16.89 -21.51
N ALA A 144 -1.50 16.97 -22.32
CA ALA A 144 -1.50 16.48 -23.70
C ALA A 144 -1.52 17.68 -24.65
N VAL A 145 -0.48 17.82 -25.46
CA VAL A 145 -0.38 18.87 -26.48
C VAL A 145 -0.56 18.23 -27.87
N PRO A 146 -1.49 18.71 -28.72
CA PRO A 146 -2.37 19.86 -28.51
C PRO A 146 -3.59 19.59 -27.61
N GLY A 147 -3.86 18.33 -27.26
CA GLY A 147 -4.95 17.95 -26.37
C GLY A 147 -6.32 17.83 -27.04
N TYR A 148 -6.37 17.90 -28.37
CA TYR A 148 -7.56 17.71 -29.20
C TYR A 148 -7.14 17.25 -30.61
N ASP A 149 -8.09 16.80 -31.43
CA ASP A 149 -7.84 16.42 -32.82
C ASP A 149 -7.81 17.66 -33.74
N ARG A 150 -6.62 18.01 -34.24
CA ARG A 150 -6.41 19.15 -35.16
C ARG A 150 -7.02 18.96 -36.55
N SER A 151 -7.35 17.72 -36.94
CA SER A 151 -8.05 17.46 -38.21
C SER A 151 -9.55 17.77 -38.11
N LYS A 152 -10.11 17.73 -36.90
CA LYS A 152 -11.53 17.94 -36.63
C LYS A 152 -11.86 19.34 -36.11
N TYR A 153 -10.96 19.94 -35.33
CA TYR A 153 -11.18 21.23 -34.71
C TYR A 153 -10.08 22.23 -35.06
N VAL A 154 -10.49 23.47 -35.35
CA VAL A 154 -9.56 24.56 -35.69
C VAL A 154 -8.82 25.12 -34.46
N SER A 155 -9.34 24.90 -33.25
CA SER A 155 -8.73 25.38 -32.00
C SER A 155 -9.11 24.52 -30.78
N LEU A 156 -8.31 24.61 -29.71
CA LEU A 156 -8.65 24.02 -28.41
C LEU A 156 -10.00 24.53 -27.90
N GLN A 157 -10.30 25.81 -28.11
CA GLN A 157 -11.58 26.42 -27.71
C GLN A 157 -12.78 25.74 -28.39
N THR A 158 -12.68 25.48 -29.71
CA THR A 158 -13.74 24.77 -30.45
C THR A 158 -13.87 23.30 -30.01
N ALA A 159 -12.77 22.65 -29.65
CA ALA A 159 -12.81 21.29 -29.12
C ALA A 159 -13.39 21.21 -27.70
N LEU A 160 -13.08 22.19 -26.83
CA LEU A 160 -13.66 22.34 -25.50
C LEU A 160 -15.18 22.53 -25.57
N ALA A 161 -15.64 23.42 -26.47
CA ALA A 161 -17.07 23.65 -26.69
C ALA A 161 -17.80 22.39 -27.18
N ALA A 162 -17.12 21.53 -27.93
CA ALA A 162 -17.65 20.24 -28.38
C ALA A 162 -17.47 19.10 -27.35
N GLY A 163 -16.78 19.33 -26.23
CA GLY A 163 -16.46 18.29 -25.25
C GLY A 163 -15.53 17.20 -25.79
N GLU A 164 -14.67 17.50 -26.75
CA GLU A 164 -13.81 16.53 -27.44
C GLU A 164 -12.31 16.70 -27.18
N THR A 165 -11.94 17.27 -26.03
CA THR A 165 -10.53 17.34 -25.62
C THR A 165 -10.08 16.12 -24.83
N TYR A 166 -8.78 16.05 -24.56
CA TYR A 166 -8.13 15.08 -23.69
C TYR A 166 -8.84 14.93 -22.34
N GLY A 167 -9.12 16.04 -21.65
CA GLY A 167 -9.80 16.01 -20.35
C GLY A 167 -11.20 15.38 -20.44
N GLN A 168 -12.01 15.76 -21.42
CA GLN A 168 -13.34 15.17 -21.59
C GLN A 168 -13.31 13.69 -22.00
N LYS A 169 -12.26 13.23 -22.71
CA LYS A 169 -12.09 11.79 -22.98
C LYS A 169 -11.88 10.99 -21.69
N ILE A 170 -11.09 11.52 -20.76
CA ILE A 170 -10.85 10.88 -19.45
C ILE A 170 -12.13 10.90 -18.61
N ILE A 171 -12.85 12.02 -18.58
CA ILE A 171 -14.11 12.14 -17.85
C ILE A 171 -15.15 11.14 -18.38
N ARG A 172 -15.27 10.96 -19.70
CA ARG A 172 -16.16 9.93 -20.28
C ARG A 172 -15.79 8.52 -19.86
N LEU A 173 -14.50 8.19 -19.75
CA LEU A 173 -14.06 6.89 -19.21
C LEU A 173 -14.48 6.74 -17.74
N TYR A 174 -14.34 7.79 -16.94
CA TYR A 174 -14.81 7.80 -15.56
C TYR A 174 -16.33 7.66 -15.46
N GLU A 175 -17.10 8.39 -16.26
CA GLU A 175 -18.57 8.29 -16.28
C GLU A 175 -19.03 6.89 -16.68
N ALA A 176 -18.39 6.28 -17.68
CA ALA A 176 -18.66 4.91 -18.09
C ALA A 176 -18.28 3.90 -16.98
N MET A 177 -17.18 4.13 -16.26
CA MET A 177 -16.80 3.33 -15.08
C MET A 177 -17.80 3.48 -13.94
N ALA A 178 -18.24 4.71 -13.66
CA ALA A 178 -19.24 5.02 -12.64
C ALA A 178 -20.60 4.40 -12.95
N ALA A 179 -21.05 4.46 -14.21
CA ALA A 179 -22.29 3.85 -14.66
C ALA A 179 -22.24 2.31 -14.65
N ALA A 180 -21.05 1.74 -14.86
CA ALA A 180 -20.82 0.30 -14.79
C ALA A 180 -20.57 -0.22 -13.37
N ALA A 181 -20.38 0.67 -12.40
CA ALA A 181 -20.33 0.31 -11.00
C ALA A 181 -21.71 -0.21 -10.58
N PRO A 182 -21.81 -1.29 -9.77
CA PRO A 182 -23.08 -1.63 -9.16
C PRO A 182 -23.64 -0.41 -8.43
N PRO A 183 -24.98 -0.22 -8.38
CA PRO A 183 -25.59 0.88 -7.65
C PRO A 183 -24.92 0.95 -6.28
N ASN A 184 -24.33 2.11 -6.00
CA ASN A 184 -23.46 2.37 -4.85
C ASN A 184 -23.98 1.54 -3.67
N PRO A 185 -23.22 0.54 -3.15
CA PRO A 185 -23.59 -0.12 -1.92
C PRO A 185 -23.40 0.94 -0.85
N GLY A 186 -24.40 1.80 -0.69
CA GLY A 186 -24.22 3.11 -0.06
C GLY A 186 -23.49 2.95 1.25
N SER A 187 -22.31 3.56 1.38
CA SER A 187 -21.58 3.68 2.67
C SER A 187 -21.43 2.39 3.50
N ASN A 188 -21.63 1.19 2.95
CA ASN A 188 -21.76 -0.06 3.72
C ASN A 188 -20.70 -1.11 3.38
N GLN A 189 -19.66 -0.76 2.61
CA GLN A 189 -18.41 -1.51 2.73
C GLN A 189 -17.83 -1.20 4.11
N PRO A 190 -17.57 -2.22 4.96
CA PRO A 190 -17.01 -1.97 6.27
C PRO A 190 -15.72 -1.17 6.10
N VAL A 191 -15.67 0.01 6.72
CA VAL A 191 -14.42 0.76 6.81
C VAL A 191 -13.45 -0.13 7.56
N LEU A 192 -12.46 -0.67 6.84
CA LEU A 192 -11.49 -1.56 7.44
C LEU A 192 -10.75 -0.81 8.55
N PRO A 193 -10.53 -1.43 9.72
CA PRO A 193 -9.71 -0.81 10.75
C PRO A 193 -8.31 -0.57 10.19
N ILE A 194 -7.76 0.62 10.44
CA ILE A 194 -6.41 0.95 10.04
C ILE A 194 -5.46 0.49 11.15
N VAL A 195 -4.53 -0.41 10.82
CA VAL A 195 -3.44 -0.82 11.71
C VAL A 195 -2.15 -0.20 11.18
N VAL A 196 -1.46 0.57 12.02
CA VAL A 196 -0.16 1.13 11.70
C VAL A 196 0.93 0.28 12.31
N LEU A 197 1.84 -0.20 11.48
CA LEU A 197 3.09 -0.82 11.94
C LEU A 197 4.23 0.17 11.78
N ASP A 198 4.99 0.35 12.85
CA ASP A 198 6.11 1.26 12.92
C ASP A 198 7.41 0.47 13.03
N ALA A 199 8.22 0.53 11.98
CA ALA A 199 9.57 -0.05 11.99
C ALA A 199 10.52 0.96 12.66
N GLY A 200 10.98 0.67 13.88
CA GLY A 200 11.89 1.55 14.62
C GLY A 200 13.12 2.00 13.82
N HIS A 201 13.68 3.16 14.15
CA HIS A 201 14.90 3.71 13.54
C HIS A 201 14.79 3.92 12.01
N GLY A 202 15.92 3.87 11.29
CA GLY A 202 15.97 3.99 9.82
C GLY A 202 16.85 5.15 9.35
N GLY A 203 17.38 5.04 8.13
CA GLY A 203 18.27 6.03 7.53
C GLY A 203 19.49 6.29 8.41
N THR A 204 19.62 7.52 8.90
CA THR A 204 20.72 8.00 9.74
C THR A 204 20.70 7.45 11.16
N ASP A 205 19.57 6.91 11.63
CA ASP A 205 19.47 6.25 12.92
C ASP A 205 19.57 4.72 12.72
N PRO A 206 20.68 4.08 13.10
CA PRO A 206 20.84 2.65 12.95
C PRO A 206 20.11 1.82 14.00
N GLY A 207 19.67 2.45 15.10
CA GLY A 207 19.33 1.74 16.32
C GLY A 207 20.53 0.98 16.92
N ALA A 208 20.24 -0.05 17.69
CA ALA A 208 21.25 -0.90 18.29
C ALA A 208 22.02 -1.72 17.24
N LYS A 209 23.27 -2.06 17.58
CA LYS A 209 24.15 -2.90 16.77
C LYS A 209 24.79 -3.96 17.66
N GLY A 210 24.73 -5.22 17.21
CA GLY A 210 25.30 -6.34 17.95
C GLY A 210 25.26 -7.60 17.10
N SER A 211 26.21 -8.51 17.28
CA SER A 211 26.17 -9.85 16.67
C SER A 211 25.94 -9.88 15.14
N GLY A 212 26.47 -8.88 14.41
CA GLY A 212 26.27 -8.74 12.96
C GLY A 212 24.90 -8.20 12.52
N ILE A 213 24.04 -7.84 13.48
CA ILE A 213 22.71 -7.27 13.27
C ILE A 213 22.77 -5.75 13.46
N VAL A 214 22.11 -5.04 12.56
CA VAL A 214 21.76 -3.63 12.73
C VAL A 214 20.24 -3.56 12.91
N GLU A 215 19.79 -2.99 14.02
CA GLU A 215 18.38 -3.02 14.43
C GLU A 215 17.46 -2.50 13.34
N LYS A 216 17.78 -1.35 12.73
CA LYS A 216 16.92 -0.74 11.69
C LYS A 216 16.62 -1.66 10.50
N ASP A 217 17.53 -2.58 10.17
CA ASP A 217 17.41 -3.48 9.03
C ASP A 217 16.59 -4.72 9.42
N SER A 218 16.92 -5.32 10.57
CA SER A 218 16.21 -6.48 11.12
C SER A 218 14.75 -6.15 11.41
N VAL A 219 14.50 -4.98 12.00
CA VAL A 219 13.15 -4.55 12.36
C VAL A 219 12.31 -4.15 11.15
N LEU A 220 12.94 -3.65 10.09
CA LEU A 220 12.26 -3.40 8.81
C LEU A 220 11.81 -4.72 8.18
N ASP A 221 12.69 -5.72 8.09
CA ASP A 221 12.33 -7.05 7.58
C ASP A 221 11.17 -7.66 8.37
N LEU A 222 11.25 -7.62 9.71
CA LEU A 222 10.19 -8.13 10.57
C LEU A 222 8.86 -7.39 10.34
N THR A 223 8.89 -6.06 10.27
CA THR A 223 7.69 -5.23 10.03
C THR A 223 7.05 -5.52 8.68
N LEU A 224 7.84 -5.66 7.62
CA LEU A 224 7.33 -5.98 6.27
C LEU A 224 6.69 -7.38 6.22
N ARG A 225 7.28 -8.36 6.92
CA ARG A 225 6.69 -9.70 7.05
C ARG A 225 5.37 -9.66 7.81
N THR A 226 5.31 -8.94 8.93
CA THR A 226 4.07 -8.77 9.71
C THR A 226 2.99 -8.09 8.87
N ALA A 227 3.34 -7.05 8.11
CA ALA A 227 2.42 -6.38 7.21
C ALA A 227 1.88 -7.32 6.14
N SER A 228 2.75 -8.14 5.55
CA SER A 228 2.37 -9.15 4.55
C SER A 228 1.38 -10.17 5.12
N VAL A 229 1.64 -10.68 6.33
CA VAL A 229 0.75 -11.62 7.01
C VAL A 229 -0.61 -10.97 7.31
N LEU A 230 -0.62 -9.75 7.84
CA LEU A 230 -1.88 -9.05 8.15
C LEU A 230 -2.72 -8.81 6.89
N ARG A 231 -2.09 -8.30 5.83
CA ARG A 231 -2.75 -8.00 4.54
C ARG A 231 -3.25 -9.24 3.81
N SER A 232 -2.57 -10.38 3.98
CA SER A 232 -2.99 -11.63 3.34
C SER A 232 -4.09 -12.33 4.11
N ARG A 233 -4.09 -12.27 5.44
CA ARG A 233 -4.94 -13.12 6.27
C ARG A 233 -6.18 -12.43 6.84
N TYR A 234 -6.26 -11.11 6.81
CA TYR A 234 -7.32 -10.38 7.49
C TYR A 234 -7.82 -9.18 6.68
N ALA A 235 -9.11 -8.87 6.85
CA ALA A 235 -9.72 -7.66 6.33
C ALA A 235 -9.26 -6.43 7.16
N VAL A 236 -8.13 -5.83 6.78
CA VAL A 236 -7.49 -4.71 7.50
C VAL A 236 -6.73 -3.79 6.54
N ASP A 237 -6.73 -2.48 6.81
CA ASP A 237 -5.85 -1.51 6.11
C ASP A 237 -4.54 -1.37 6.91
N VAL A 238 -3.48 -2.05 6.45
CA VAL A 238 -2.15 -1.95 7.09
C VAL A 238 -1.34 -0.82 6.48
N ARG A 239 -0.95 0.14 7.30
CA ARG A 239 -0.07 1.25 6.91
C ARG A 239 1.25 1.18 7.65
N LEU A 240 2.33 1.63 7.00
CA LEU A 240 3.68 1.58 7.53
C LEU A 240 4.21 3.00 7.72
N THR A 241 4.88 3.27 8.85
CA THR A 241 5.62 4.54 9.02
C THR A 241 6.80 4.63 8.07
N ARG A 242 7.44 3.49 7.77
CA ARG A 242 8.43 3.33 6.69
C ARG A 242 8.39 1.92 6.11
N SER A 243 8.63 1.82 4.80
CA SER A 243 8.78 0.56 4.07
C SER A 243 10.17 0.37 3.45
N ALA A 244 11.09 1.30 3.73
CA ALA A 244 12.46 1.34 3.25
C ALA A 244 13.40 1.85 4.35
N ASP A 245 14.71 1.85 4.08
CA ASP A 245 15.72 2.40 4.98
C ASP A 245 15.75 3.94 4.91
N VAL A 246 14.76 4.56 5.55
CA VAL A 246 14.61 6.02 5.66
C VAL A 246 14.39 6.41 7.11
N PHE A 247 14.95 7.57 7.50
CA PHE A 247 14.74 8.12 8.83
C PHE A 247 13.37 8.79 8.92
N VAL A 248 12.58 8.40 9.92
CA VAL A 248 11.32 9.06 10.28
C VAL A 248 11.42 9.54 11.74
N PRO A 249 11.31 10.85 12.02
CA PRO A 249 11.30 11.37 13.39
C PRO A 249 10.18 10.76 14.24
N LEU A 250 10.41 10.64 15.55
CA LEU A 250 9.46 9.97 16.46
C LEU A 250 8.06 10.61 16.43
N SER A 251 7.97 11.94 16.49
CA SER A 251 6.69 12.66 16.44
C SER A 251 6.00 12.57 15.08
N ASP A 252 6.76 12.40 14.00
CA ASP A 252 6.19 12.22 12.65
C ASP A 252 5.50 10.86 12.54
N ARG A 253 6.07 9.80 13.15
CA ARG A 253 5.45 8.46 13.20
C ARG A 253 4.07 8.50 13.86
N ALA A 254 3.98 9.19 15.00
CA ALA A 254 2.71 9.39 15.70
C ALA A 254 1.75 10.28 14.89
N THR A 255 2.25 11.35 14.27
CA THR A 255 1.45 12.25 13.42
C THR A 255 0.86 11.52 12.22
N MET A 256 1.62 10.62 11.59
CA MET A 256 1.13 9.76 10.50
C MET A 256 -0.02 8.88 10.98
N ALA A 257 0.16 8.16 12.08
CA ALA A 257 -0.87 7.29 12.64
C ALA A 257 -2.15 8.05 13.02
N ASN A 258 -2.00 9.22 13.65
CA ASN A 258 -3.09 10.10 14.04
C ASN A 258 -3.83 10.64 12.81
N GLY A 259 -3.10 11.15 11.82
CA GLY A 259 -3.67 11.73 10.59
C GLY A 259 -4.37 10.69 9.72
N TRP A 260 -3.97 9.42 9.81
CA TRP A 260 -4.63 8.31 9.14
C TRP A 260 -5.89 7.82 9.86
N GLY A 261 -6.10 8.20 11.12
CA GLY A 261 -7.19 7.65 11.93
C GLY A 261 -6.95 6.18 12.27
N ALA A 262 -5.71 5.82 12.60
CA ALA A 262 -5.38 4.44 12.95
C ALA A 262 -6.21 3.94 14.14
N ALA A 263 -6.70 2.72 14.05
CA ALA A 263 -7.38 2.02 15.13
C ALA A 263 -6.38 1.38 16.10
N TYR A 264 -5.16 1.06 15.64
CA TYR A 264 -4.10 0.50 16.46
C TYR A 264 -2.71 0.85 15.92
N PHE A 265 -1.76 1.07 16.83
CA PHE A 265 -0.36 1.36 16.50
C PHE A 265 0.58 0.34 17.15
N VAL A 266 1.48 -0.24 16.36
CA VAL A 266 2.41 -1.27 16.81
C VAL A 266 3.82 -0.86 16.39
N ALA A 267 4.64 -0.44 17.36
CA ALA A 267 6.06 -0.21 17.13
C ALA A 267 6.86 -1.49 17.33
N LEU A 268 7.71 -1.82 16.37
CA LEU A 268 8.61 -2.96 16.43
C LEU A 268 10.02 -2.42 16.63
N HIS A 269 10.75 -3.01 17.58
CA HIS A 269 12.13 -2.74 17.96
C HIS A 269 12.87 -4.04 18.29
N HIS A 270 14.19 -3.94 18.46
CA HIS A 270 15.01 -4.96 19.11
C HIS A 270 15.83 -4.32 20.23
N ASN A 271 15.96 -4.99 21.35
CA ASN A 271 16.62 -4.45 22.53
C ASN A 271 18.15 -4.61 22.47
N ALA A 272 18.83 -4.02 23.44
CA ALA A 272 20.27 -4.16 23.65
C ALA A 272 20.63 -3.94 25.15
N ALA A 273 21.90 -3.72 25.44
CA ALA A 273 22.46 -3.50 26.78
C ALA A 273 22.55 -4.78 27.64
N GLY A 274 22.89 -5.91 27.02
CA GLY A 274 23.30 -7.14 27.72
C GLY A 274 22.17 -7.95 28.35
N GLY A 275 20.92 -7.74 27.93
CA GLY A 275 19.77 -8.56 28.31
C GLY A 275 19.53 -9.74 27.36
N GLU A 276 18.44 -10.46 27.60
CA GLU A 276 17.91 -11.50 26.70
C GLU A 276 16.40 -11.61 26.89
N GLY A 277 15.69 -11.99 25.84
CA GLY A 277 14.26 -12.29 25.87
C GLY A 277 13.36 -11.22 25.24
N PHE A 278 12.05 -11.44 25.35
CA PHE A 278 11.01 -10.59 24.77
C PHE A 278 10.33 -9.73 25.85
N GLU A 279 10.06 -8.47 25.54
CA GLU A 279 9.23 -7.57 26.35
C GLU A 279 8.35 -6.68 25.48
N SER A 280 7.28 -6.16 26.06
CA SER A 280 6.43 -5.17 25.41
C SER A 280 6.10 -4.00 26.33
N TYR A 281 5.81 -2.85 25.73
CA TYR A 281 5.57 -1.60 26.43
C TYR A 281 4.26 -0.93 25.97
N VAL A 282 3.56 -0.31 26.91
CA VAL A 282 2.50 0.67 26.65
C VAL A 282 2.85 1.98 27.37
N TYR A 283 2.13 3.07 27.09
CA TYR A 283 2.36 4.35 27.77
C TYR A 283 1.89 4.29 29.24
N PRO A 284 2.63 4.88 30.22
CA PRO A 284 2.21 4.93 31.61
C PRO A 284 0.79 5.46 31.81
N GLY A 285 0.01 4.73 32.59
CA GLY A 285 -1.39 5.06 32.88
C GLY A 285 -2.38 4.50 31.85
N THR A 286 -1.93 3.83 30.79
CA THR A 286 -2.82 3.22 29.78
C THR A 286 -3.00 1.72 29.96
N ARG A 287 -2.26 1.10 30.89
CA ARG A 287 -2.24 -0.35 31.10
C ARG A 287 -3.56 -0.97 31.53
N SER A 288 -4.43 -0.22 32.21
CA SER A 288 -5.79 -0.66 32.59
C SER A 288 -6.81 -0.51 31.46
N GLY A 289 -6.47 0.22 30.40
CA GLY A 289 -7.35 0.52 29.27
C GLY A 289 -7.16 -0.39 28.05
N PRO A 290 -7.64 0.03 26.88
CA PRO A 290 -7.51 -0.73 25.64
C PRO A 290 -6.05 -1.05 25.25
N ALA A 291 -5.11 -0.14 25.48
CA ALA A 291 -3.69 -0.37 25.16
C ALA A 291 -3.13 -1.57 25.93
N GLY A 292 -3.38 -1.65 27.24
CA GLY A 292 -2.95 -2.80 28.03
C GLY A 292 -3.65 -4.11 27.67
N LYS A 293 -4.94 -4.08 27.33
CA LYS A 293 -5.65 -5.28 26.83
C LYS A 293 -5.04 -5.78 25.51
N ASN A 294 -4.76 -4.88 24.58
CA ASN A 294 -4.14 -5.24 23.32
C ASN A 294 -2.70 -5.74 23.53
N GLN A 295 -1.95 -5.12 24.45
CA GLN A 295 -0.62 -5.58 24.86
C GLN A 295 -0.68 -7.01 25.42
N ASP A 296 -1.66 -7.33 26.28
CA ASP A 296 -1.85 -8.68 26.82
C ASP A 296 -2.01 -9.72 25.70
N THR A 297 -2.89 -9.45 24.75
CA THR A 297 -3.16 -10.33 23.62
C THR A 297 -1.96 -10.50 22.69
N VAL A 298 -1.33 -9.39 22.29
CA VAL A 298 -0.17 -9.41 21.39
C VAL A 298 1.01 -10.12 22.06
N HIS A 299 1.31 -9.78 23.32
CA HIS A 299 2.42 -10.36 24.06
C HIS A 299 2.23 -11.88 24.25
N ALA A 300 1.03 -12.34 24.60
CA ALA A 300 0.74 -13.76 24.76
C ALA A 300 0.90 -14.54 23.44
N SER A 301 0.48 -13.95 22.30
CA SER A 301 0.65 -14.58 20.99
C SER A 301 2.13 -14.73 20.62
N ILE A 302 2.94 -13.70 20.84
CA ILE A 302 4.38 -13.73 20.59
C ILE A 302 5.09 -14.75 21.48
N MET A 303 4.79 -14.75 22.79
CA MET A 303 5.39 -15.71 23.73
C MET A 303 4.98 -17.15 23.46
N LYS A 304 3.79 -17.40 22.91
CA LYS A 304 3.39 -18.74 22.45
C LYS A 304 4.31 -19.26 21.34
N ALA A 305 4.79 -18.38 20.45
CA ALA A 305 5.72 -18.74 19.39
C ALA A 305 7.18 -18.82 19.86
N LEU A 306 7.60 -17.91 20.74
CA LEU A 306 8.99 -17.78 21.19
C LEU A 306 9.36 -18.67 22.38
N GLY A 307 8.43 -18.95 23.29
CA GLY A 307 8.66 -19.79 24.47
C GLY A 307 9.24 -21.17 24.15
N PRO A 308 8.72 -21.91 23.15
CA PRO A 308 9.31 -23.19 22.71
C PRO A 308 10.75 -23.09 22.18
N LEU A 309 11.21 -21.88 21.83
CA LEU A 309 12.59 -21.62 21.39
C LEU A 309 13.52 -21.24 22.56
N GLY A 310 13.02 -21.29 23.81
CA GLY A 310 13.79 -20.95 25.00
C GLY A 310 13.87 -19.45 25.29
N VAL A 311 13.10 -18.61 24.58
CA VAL A 311 13.09 -17.16 24.79
C VAL A 311 12.49 -16.84 26.16
N LYS A 312 13.19 -15.99 26.91
CA LYS A 312 12.74 -15.49 28.21
C LYS A 312 11.61 -14.47 28.06
N ASP A 313 10.51 -14.67 28.79
CA ASP A 313 9.48 -13.66 28.99
C ASP A 313 9.98 -12.61 30.00
N ARG A 314 10.19 -11.38 29.56
CA ARG A 314 10.62 -10.26 30.41
C ARG A 314 9.45 -9.36 30.84
N GLY A 315 8.23 -9.74 30.45
CA GLY A 315 6.99 -9.15 30.90
C GLY A 315 6.48 -7.98 30.07
N LYS A 316 5.31 -7.52 30.50
CA LYS A 316 4.55 -6.40 29.95
C LYS A 316 4.78 -5.19 30.82
N LYS A 317 5.32 -4.12 30.24
CA LYS A 317 5.83 -2.95 30.95
C LYS A 317 5.14 -1.66 30.51
N GLU A 318 5.41 -0.58 31.23
CA GLU A 318 5.03 0.77 30.87
C GLU A 318 6.28 1.65 30.72
N ALA A 319 6.35 2.45 29.66
CA ALA A 319 7.47 3.38 29.43
C ALA A 319 7.05 4.62 28.65
N ASN A 320 7.70 5.75 28.93
CA ASN A 320 7.39 7.06 28.36
C ASN A 320 8.01 7.27 26.95
N PHE A 321 7.77 6.33 26.03
CA PHE A 321 8.22 6.44 24.64
C PHE A 321 7.36 7.42 23.85
N ALA A 322 8.00 8.28 23.05
CA ALA A 322 7.30 9.34 22.31
C ALA A 322 6.22 8.80 21.38
N VAL A 323 6.52 7.73 20.64
CA VAL A 323 5.57 7.08 19.73
C VAL A 323 4.36 6.46 20.44
N LEU A 324 4.47 6.14 21.73
CA LEU A 324 3.33 5.66 22.53
C LEU A 324 2.53 6.81 23.16
N ARG A 325 3.24 7.86 23.60
CA ARG A 325 2.68 9.06 24.23
C ARG A 325 1.90 9.94 23.25
N GLU A 326 2.39 10.06 22.02
CA GLU A 326 1.91 11.04 21.03
C GLU A 326 0.86 10.47 20.07
N THR A 327 0.59 9.16 20.13
CA THR A 327 -0.51 8.51 19.40
C THR A 327 -1.85 8.63 20.12
N ASN A 328 -2.92 8.87 19.36
CA ASN A 328 -4.29 9.05 19.89
C ASN A 328 -5.06 7.72 20.03
N MET A 329 -4.55 6.64 19.44
CA MET A 329 -5.16 5.31 19.49
C MET A 329 -4.38 4.40 20.44
N PRO A 330 -4.92 3.23 20.83
CA PRO A 330 -4.16 2.26 21.61
C PRO A 330 -2.87 1.88 20.89
N SER A 331 -1.76 1.85 21.63
CA SER A 331 -0.43 1.63 21.05
C SER A 331 0.38 0.66 21.91
N VAL A 332 1.22 -0.13 21.26
CA VAL A 332 2.19 -1.03 21.90
C VAL A 332 3.54 -0.91 21.22
N LEU A 333 4.61 -1.00 21.99
CA LEU A 333 5.98 -1.17 21.49
C LEU A 333 6.46 -2.58 21.86
N LEU A 334 7.06 -3.26 20.89
CA LEU A 334 7.55 -4.63 21.01
C LEU A 334 9.06 -4.63 20.93
N GLU A 335 9.74 -5.05 21.99
CA GLU A 335 11.18 -5.30 21.99
C GLU A 335 11.42 -6.78 21.67
N ASN A 336 11.67 -7.05 20.40
CA ASN A 336 11.75 -8.40 19.86
C ASN A 336 13.15 -8.98 20.04
N LEU A 337 13.50 -9.44 21.25
CA LEU A 337 14.82 -10.00 21.55
C LEU A 337 15.95 -8.95 21.55
N PHE A 338 17.15 -9.35 21.96
CA PHE A 338 18.32 -8.49 22.13
C PHE A 338 19.35 -8.70 21.00
N VAL A 339 19.71 -7.63 20.27
CA VAL A 339 20.68 -7.74 19.15
C VAL A 339 22.11 -8.04 19.61
N ASP A 340 22.45 -7.64 20.83
CA ASP A 340 23.79 -7.81 21.43
C ASP A 340 23.94 -9.10 22.24
N ASN A 341 22.87 -9.90 22.36
CA ASN A 341 22.91 -11.21 22.98
C ASN A 341 23.03 -12.30 21.91
N ALA A 342 24.01 -13.20 22.05
CA ALA A 342 24.29 -14.21 21.03
C ALA A 342 23.15 -15.22 20.80
N ILE A 343 22.37 -15.57 21.84
CA ILE A 343 21.26 -16.53 21.73
C ILE A 343 20.11 -15.88 20.97
N ASP A 344 19.71 -14.69 21.40
CA ASP A 344 18.67 -13.90 20.76
C ASP A 344 19.06 -13.51 19.31
N ALA A 345 20.30 -13.11 19.09
CA ALA A 345 20.80 -12.78 17.75
C ALA A 345 20.83 -13.99 16.82
N ALA A 346 21.09 -15.20 17.31
CA ALA A 346 21.00 -16.42 16.50
C ALA A 346 19.56 -16.66 16.01
N LEU A 347 18.56 -16.37 16.85
CA LEU A 347 17.15 -16.41 16.47
C LEU A 347 16.81 -15.30 15.48
N LEU A 348 17.26 -14.08 15.72
CA LEU A 348 17.03 -12.94 14.82
C LEU A 348 17.69 -13.11 13.46
N ASN A 349 18.85 -13.76 13.36
CA ASN A 349 19.51 -14.06 12.09
C ASN A 349 18.85 -15.22 11.32
N ASN A 350 17.95 -15.98 11.96
CA ASN A 350 17.24 -17.07 11.32
C ASN A 350 15.94 -16.56 10.65
N SER A 351 15.90 -16.61 9.31
CA SER A 351 14.75 -16.15 8.52
C SER A 351 13.44 -16.88 8.86
N ASP A 352 13.48 -18.17 9.18
CA ASP A 352 12.28 -18.94 9.55
C ASP A 352 11.74 -18.50 10.92
N VAL A 353 12.64 -18.17 11.85
CA VAL A 353 12.27 -17.62 13.14
C VAL A 353 11.68 -16.22 12.99
N ARG A 354 12.28 -15.35 12.17
CA ARG A 354 11.69 -14.03 11.86
C ARG A 354 10.31 -14.16 11.22
N GLN A 355 10.11 -15.14 10.33
CA GLN A 355 8.80 -15.40 9.75
C GLN A 355 7.77 -15.89 10.78
N LYS A 356 8.15 -16.82 11.66
CA LYS A 356 7.28 -17.29 12.76
C LYS A 356 6.92 -16.15 13.71
N LEU A 357 7.88 -15.30 14.04
CA LEU A 357 7.66 -14.12 14.88
C LEU A 357 6.72 -13.13 14.18
N ALA A 358 6.90 -12.87 12.90
CA ALA A 358 6.01 -12.00 12.12
C ALA A 358 4.56 -12.49 12.11
N ILE A 359 4.37 -13.82 11.97
CA ILE A 359 3.05 -14.46 12.04
C ILE A 359 2.44 -14.28 13.44
N ALA A 360 3.21 -14.53 14.50
CA ALA A 360 2.74 -14.38 15.87
C ALA A 360 2.34 -12.92 16.19
N ILE A 361 3.13 -11.94 15.73
CA ILE A 361 2.76 -10.52 15.86
C ILE A 361 1.44 -10.24 15.13
N ALA A 362 1.30 -10.69 13.88
CA ALA A 362 0.10 -10.47 13.08
C ALA A 362 -1.15 -11.12 13.70
N GLU A 363 -1.06 -12.37 14.18
CA GLU A 363 -2.16 -13.07 14.86
C GLU A 363 -2.54 -12.40 16.18
N GLY A 364 -1.55 -11.97 16.96
CA GLY A 364 -1.76 -11.20 18.18
C GLY A 364 -2.48 -9.88 17.92
N VAL A 365 -2.04 -9.13 16.90
CA VAL A 365 -2.69 -7.89 16.46
C VAL A 365 -4.11 -8.14 15.97
N ALA A 366 -4.31 -9.18 15.15
CA ALA A 366 -5.62 -9.53 14.63
C ALA A 366 -6.60 -9.90 15.72
N THR A 367 -6.14 -10.66 16.72
CA THR A 367 -6.96 -11.03 17.88
C THR A 367 -7.27 -9.81 18.74
N ALA A 368 -6.28 -8.94 19.01
CA ALA A 368 -6.46 -7.74 19.82
C ALA A 368 -7.49 -6.78 19.20
N MET A 369 -7.52 -6.72 17.87
CA MET A 369 -8.42 -5.85 17.11
C MET A 369 -9.70 -6.53 16.63
N ALA A 370 -9.91 -7.82 16.97
CA ALA A 370 -11.00 -8.64 16.45
C ALA A 370 -11.15 -8.56 14.92
N LEU A 371 -10.02 -8.57 14.20
CA LEU A 371 -10.00 -8.48 12.75
C LEU A 371 -10.69 -9.69 12.13
N THR A 372 -11.45 -9.45 11.06
CA THR A 372 -12.12 -10.53 10.34
C THR A 372 -11.11 -11.31 9.50
N PRO A 373 -10.96 -12.64 9.70
CA PRO A 373 -10.09 -13.45 8.86
C PRO A 373 -10.60 -13.53 7.42
N ASP A 374 -9.68 -13.44 6.47
CA ASP A 374 -9.96 -13.65 5.05
C ASP A 374 -10.04 -15.13 4.69
N TYR A 375 -9.42 -16.00 5.48
CA TYR A 375 -9.44 -17.45 5.32
C TYR A 375 -10.25 -18.16 6.39
N PRO A 376 -10.79 -19.37 6.11
CA PRO A 376 -11.34 -20.25 7.13
C PRO A 376 -10.32 -20.51 8.25
N ALA A 377 -10.81 -20.60 9.48
CA ALA A 377 -9.98 -20.90 10.64
C ALA A 377 -9.22 -22.22 10.45
N GLY A 378 -7.93 -22.24 10.79
CA GLY A 378 -7.07 -23.42 10.65
C GLY A 378 -6.53 -23.68 9.25
N THR A 379 -6.75 -22.78 8.29
CA THR A 379 -6.13 -22.90 6.95
C THR A 379 -4.60 -22.92 7.08
N PRO A 380 -3.90 -23.97 6.60
CA PRO A 380 -2.45 -24.06 6.70
C PRO A 380 -1.73 -22.93 5.95
N ASP A 381 -0.62 -22.46 6.54
CA ASP A 381 0.20 -21.37 5.99
C ASP A 381 0.64 -21.58 4.54
N TYR A 382 1.02 -22.82 4.17
CA TYR A 382 1.44 -23.11 2.81
C TYR A 382 0.30 -22.93 1.79
N LYS A 383 -0.97 -23.15 2.19
CA LYS A 383 -2.13 -22.92 1.32
C LYS A 383 -2.38 -21.43 1.15
N ILE A 384 -2.32 -20.66 2.23
CA ILE A 384 -2.43 -19.20 2.19
C ILE A 384 -1.35 -18.63 1.27
N GLN A 385 -0.09 -19.04 1.46
CA GLN A 385 1.03 -18.62 0.61
C GLN A 385 0.84 -18.99 -0.86
N ALA A 386 0.37 -20.21 -1.15
CA ALA A 386 0.09 -20.63 -2.52
C ALA A 386 -1.01 -19.77 -3.17
N ILE A 387 -2.11 -19.52 -2.45
CA ILE A 387 -3.24 -18.71 -2.95
C ILE A 387 -2.80 -17.26 -3.17
N GLU A 388 -2.10 -16.64 -2.23
CA GLU A 388 -1.58 -15.28 -2.37
C GLU A 388 -0.54 -15.17 -3.47
N TRP A 389 0.31 -16.18 -3.65
CA TRP A 389 1.24 -16.24 -4.76
C TRP A 389 0.50 -16.29 -6.09
N LEU A 390 -0.55 -17.11 -6.21
CA LEU A 390 -1.38 -17.17 -7.41
C LEU A 390 -2.08 -15.82 -7.70
N TYR A 391 -2.57 -15.10 -6.69
CA TYR A 391 -3.06 -13.73 -6.87
C TYR A 391 -1.96 -12.78 -7.35
N THR A 392 -0.75 -12.88 -6.77
CA THR A 392 0.41 -12.04 -7.15
C THR A 392 0.83 -12.27 -8.60
N GLN A 393 0.73 -13.51 -9.09
CA GLN A 393 0.99 -13.84 -10.49
C GLN A 393 -0.19 -13.49 -11.43
N GLY A 394 -1.31 -13.00 -10.89
CA GLY A 394 -2.53 -12.75 -11.67
C GLY A 394 -3.18 -14.03 -12.21
N LEU A 395 -2.95 -15.16 -11.54
CA LEU A 395 -3.53 -16.47 -11.87
C LEU A 395 -4.88 -16.69 -11.17
N LEU A 396 -5.10 -16.02 -10.04
CA LEU A 396 -6.40 -15.87 -9.40
C LEU A 396 -6.76 -14.37 -9.35
N SER A 397 -8.06 -14.07 -9.34
CA SER A 397 -8.58 -12.69 -9.24
C SER A 397 -9.81 -12.58 -8.36
N ASP A 398 -10.63 -13.63 -8.28
CA ASP A 398 -11.82 -13.68 -7.42
C ASP A 398 -11.41 -13.88 -5.95
N PRO A 399 -11.80 -13.01 -4.99
CA PRO A 399 -11.48 -13.18 -3.57
C PRO A 399 -12.11 -14.43 -2.93
N ILE A 400 -13.06 -15.12 -3.58
CA ILE A 400 -13.71 -16.33 -3.07
C ILE A 400 -12.70 -17.44 -2.74
N TRP A 401 -11.55 -17.49 -3.43
CA TRP A 401 -10.52 -18.50 -3.19
C TRP A 401 -9.90 -18.41 -1.80
N ARG A 402 -9.90 -17.23 -1.17
CA ARG A 402 -9.52 -17.12 0.25
C ARG A 402 -10.51 -17.82 1.17
N LYS A 403 -11.80 -17.78 0.83
CA LYS A 403 -12.88 -18.40 1.61
C LYS A 403 -13.02 -19.91 1.34
N GLN A 404 -12.46 -20.40 0.24
CA GLN A 404 -12.59 -21.78 -0.22
C GLN A 404 -11.24 -22.40 -0.61
N PRO A 405 -10.24 -22.42 0.30
CA PRO A 405 -8.88 -22.86 -0.02
C PRO A 405 -8.75 -24.36 -0.34
N ASP A 406 -9.80 -25.14 -0.04
CA ASP A 406 -9.86 -26.59 -0.32
C ASP A 406 -10.68 -26.92 -1.56
N THR A 407 -11.31 -25.93 -2.19
CA THR A 407 -12.07 -26.15 -3.42
C THR A 407 -11.10 -26.33 -4.58
N PRO A 408 -11.12 -27.48 -5.28
CA PRO A 408 -10.24 -27.70 -6.41
C PRO A 408 -10.61 -26.75 -7.56
N LEU A 409 -9.60 -26.32 -8.30
CA LEU A 409 -9.81 -25.55 -9.51
C LEU A 409 -10.40 -26.46 -10.59
N PRO A 410 -11.19 -25.92 -11.54
CA PRO A 410 -11.53 -26.67 -12.75
C PRO A 410 -10.26 -27.13 -13.47
N LEU A 411 -10.27 -28.35 -14.04
CA LEU A 411 -9.10 -28.94 -14.73
C LEU A 411 -8.46 -28.02 -15.77
N TRP A 412 -9.26 -27.25 -16.51
CA TRP A 412 -8.74 -26.30 -17.51
C TRP A 412 -7.95 -25.15 -16.86
N ALA A 413 -8.33 -24.72 -15.65
CA ALA A 413 -7.66 -23.66 -14.91
C ALA A 413 -6.34 -24.17 -14.31
N GLU A 414 -6.33 -25.40 -13.79
CA GLU A 414 -5.09 -26.07 -13.36
C GLU A 414 -4.09 -26.21 -14.52
N ALA A 415 -4.56 -26.66 -15.69
CA ALA A 415 -3.73 -26.77 -16.89
C ALA A 415 -3.15 -25.42 -17.34
N LEU A 416 -3.93 -24.33 -17.28
CA LEU A 416 -3.47 -22.99 -17.61
C LEU A 416 -2.42 -22.47 -16.61
N ILE A 417 -2.61 -22.72 -15.32
CA ILE A 417 -1.65 -22.37 -14.27
C ILE A 417 -0.33 -23.12 -14.50
N ILE A 418 -0.39 -24.43 -14.75
CA ILE A 418 0.80 -25.24 -15.05
C ILE A 418 1.51 -24.74 -16.32
N GLN A 419 0.77 -24.41 -17.38
CA GLN A 419 1.34 -23.86 -18.61
C GLN A 419 2.08 -22.54 -18.35
N ARG A 420 1.45 -21.62 -17.61
CA ARG A 420 2.07 -20.32 -17.28
C ARG A 420 3.30 -20.47 -16.39
N LEU A 421 3.23 -21.35 -15.39
CA LEU A 421 4.37 -21.74 -14.57
C LEU A 421 5.53 -22.26 -15.42
N TYR A 422 5.25 -23.18 -16.36
CA TYR A 422 6.26 -23.71 -17.27
C TYR A 422 6.88 -22.61 -18.14
N THR A 423 6.09 -21.67 -18.67
CA THR A 423 6.62 -20.53 -19.43
C THR A 423 7.52 -19.64 -18.57
N MET A 424 7.15 -19.36 -17.31
CA MET A 424 7.96 -18.57 -16.38
C MET A 424 9.29 -19.23 -16.03
N LEU A 425 9.31 -20.55 -15.86
CA LEU A 425 10.54 -21.28 -15.53
C LEU A 425 11.50 -21.42 -16.73
N LYS A 426 10.99 -21.23 -17.96
CA LYS A 426 11.77 -21.33 -19.19
C LYS A 426 12.38 -19.99 -19.61
N SER A 427 11.77 -18.87 -19.22
CA SER A 427 12.30 -17.51 -19.41
C SER A 427 13.33 -17.15 -18.36
#